data_AF-A0A3R7QEB4-F1
#
_entry.id   AF-A0A3R7QEB4-F1
#
_cell.length_a   1.000
_cell.length_b   1.000
_cell.length_c   1.000
_cell.angle_alpha   90.00
_cell.angle_beta   90.00
_cell.angle_gamma   90.00
#
_symmetry.space_group_name_H-M   'P 1'
#
loop_
_entity.id
_entity.type
_entity.pdbx_description
1 polymer ?
#
loop_
_entity_poly.entity_id
_entity_poly.type
_entity_poly.pdbx_seq_one_letter_code
_entity_poly.pdbx_strand_id
1 'polypeptide(L)'
;MAEDVWKFLLRGGRGLLMNPQGAPPAPWLTQKAWAQLFQAGQCESLSGVHDHVAEHSSAWEEVYNSPAPHRAPLPDPFHELQGLQRVALVKCLRPDKVTLAIQDLIANQLGEEYLSPPPFSISSSYDDSTCQTPLIFLLSPGTDPLIALHRFAEEREVGEDSLQIISLGQGQGAVAEGIIQSGAELGWWVVLQNCHLADSWMLRLEMICASILTAESTHPSFRLWLTSYPSPSFPLSLLQEGIKMTNEPPRSLRANLLKSYHSDPINDAAFFDSCPKQKQFHRLLFGLCFFHALIQERRKFGPLGWNVPYEFNESDLRISVRQLQMMLSATAEEAPPLEALTYLTGECNYGGRVTDRRDRRLLLCLLQKFYNQEIIDEEK
;
A
#
# COMPACT_ATOMS: atom_id res chain seq x y z
N MET A 1 -10.49 33.01 -5.62
CA MET A 1 -9.70 33.23 -4.39
C MET A 1 -8.75 32.08 -4.05
N ALA A 2 -8.94 30.83 -4.52
CA ALA A 2 -8.01 29.71 -4.24
C ALA A 2 -7.21 29.21 -5.47
N GLU A 3 -7.48 29.74 -6.66
CA GLU A 3 -6.93 29.20 -7.91
C GLU A 3 -5.46 29.61 -8.13
N ASP A 4 -5.07 30.80 -7.69
CA ASP A 4 -3.70 31.32 -7.70
C ASP A 4 -2.80 30.52 -6.74
N VAL A 5 -3.25 30.29 -5.51
CA VAL A 5 -2.56 29.46 -4.52
C VAL A 5 -2.45 28.00 -5.00
N TRP A 6 -3.51 27.46 -5.60
CA TRP A 6 -3.48 26.13 -6.20
C TRP A 6 -2.45 26.04 -7.35
N LYS A 7 -2.44 27.03 -8.26
CA LYS A 7 -1.43 27.12 -9.34
C LYS A 7 -0.01 27.20 -8.78
N PHE A 8 0.21 27.97 -7.72
CA PHE A 8 1.50 28.04 -7.02
C PHE A 8 1.91 26.68 -6.43
N LEU A 9 0.97 25.97 -5.78
CA LEU A 9 1.22 24.64 -5.24
C LEU A 9 1.60 23.62 -6.33
N LEU A 10 0.92 23.62 -7.48
CA LEU A 10 1.18 22.67 -8.56
C LEU A 10 2.45 22.98 -9.36
N ARG A 11 2.64 24.23 -9.76
CA ARG A 11 3.72 24.59 -10.68
C ARG A 11 5.02 24.88 -9.94
N GLY A 12 4.94 25.21 -8.64
CA GLY A 12 5.92 26.13 -8.06
C GLY A 12 5.89 27.45 -8.82
N GLY A 13 6.67 28.46 -8.44
CA GLY A 13 6.81 29.62 -9.31
C GLY A 13 7.58 29.26 -10.58
N ARG A 14 6.87 28.78 -11.60
CA ARG A 14 7.36 28.68 -12.98
C ARG A 14 7.23 30.04 -13.62
N GLY A 15 8.34 30.77 -13.62
CA GLY A 15 8.51 32.06 -14.28
C GLY A 15 9.41 32.94 -13.44
N LEU A 16 10.55 33.36 -14.01
CA LEU A 16 11.62 34.19 -13.45
C LEU A 16 12.59 33.36 -12.58
N LEU A 17 13.83 33.01 -12.96
CA LEU A 17 14.79 33.70 -13.84
C LEU A 17 14.69 35.22 -13.74
N MET A 18 14.54 35.75 -12.53
CA MET A 18 15.08 37.04 -12.10
C MET A 18 15.26 36.94 -10.59
N ASN A 19 16.44 37.36 -10.12
CA ASN A 19 16.88 37.33 -8.73
C ASN A 19 15.72 37.50 -7.72
N PRO A 20 15.59 36.61 -6.72
CA PRO A 20 14.92 37.01 -5.49
C PRO A 20 15.64 38.28 -5.02
N GLN A 21 14.89 39.34 -4.75
CA GLN A 21 15.48 40.53 -4.16
C GLN A 21 16.23 40.13 -2.88
N GLY A 22 17.54 40.38 -2.88
CA GLY A 22 18.39 40.27 -1.70
C GLY A 22 18.78 38.86 -1.26
N ALA A 23 19.72 38.86 -0.32
CA ALA A 23 20.03 37.71 0.51
C ALA A 23 18.84 37.40 1.42
N PRO A 24 18.68 36.15 1.91
CA PRO A 24 17.64 35.82 2.87
C PRO A 24 17.77 36.73 4.10
N PRO A 25 16.66 37.19 4.69
CA PRO A 25 16.68 38.11 5.83
C PRO A 25 17.23 37.46 7.11
N ALA A 26 17.39 36.14 7.13
CA ALA A 26 17.82 35.38 8.30
C ALA A 26 18.63 34.14 7.93
N PRO A 27 19.58 33.71 8.78
CA PRO A 27 20.49 32.59 8.49
C PRO A 27 19.78 31.22 8.44
N TRP A 28 18.64 31.06 9.13
CA TRP A 28 17.86 29.81 9.11
C TRP A 28 17.10 29.61 7.79
N LEU A 29 16.89 30.69 7.02
CA LEU A 29 16.11 30.66 5.78
C LEU A 29 17.02 30.45 4.57
N THR A 30 16.78 29.37 3.84
CA THR A 30 17.54 29.11 2.60
C THR A 30 17.10 30.07 1.48
N GLN A 31 18.01 30.36 0.54
CA GLN A 31 17.68 31.17 -0.66
C GLN A 31 16.47 30.61 -1.43
N LYS A 32 16.35 29.28 -1.47
CA LYS A 32 15.23 28.60 -2.13
C LYS A 32 13.91 28.86 -1.40
N ALA A 33 13.88 28.72 -0.07
CA ALA A 33 12.69 29.00 0.74
C ALA A 33 12.28 30.47 0.64
N TRP A 34 13.25 31.40 0.68
CA TRP A 34 13.01 32.83 0.50
C TRP A 34 12.37 33.15 -0.86
N ALA A 35 12.91 32.59 -1.95
CA ALA A 35 12.33 32.75 -3.28
C ALA A 35 10.89 32.21 -3.36
N GLN A 36 10.59 31.08 -2.69
CA GLN A 36 9.24 30.54 -2.62
C GLN A 36 8.28 31.44 -1.83
N LEU A 37 8.72 32.02 -0.71
CA LEU A 37 7.92 32.97 0.07
C LEU A 37 7.60 34.23 -0.73
N PHE A 38 8.58 34.77 -1.46
CA PHE A 38 8.37 35.93 -2.34
C PHE A 38 7.29 35.65 -3.40
N GLN A 39 7.36 34.47 -4.02
CA GLN A 39 6.37 34.03 -5.01
C GLN A 39 4.99 33.78 -4.39
N ALA A 40 4.95 33.15 -3.22
CA ALA A 40 3.71 32.97 -2.46
C ALA A 40 3.07 34.34 -2.16
N GLY A 41 3.90 35.35 -1.83
CA GLY A 41 3.48 36.74 -1.62
C GLY A 41 2.84 37.45 -2.81
N GLN A 42 2.89 36.86 -4.01
CA GLN A 42 2.17 37.37 -5.18
C GLN A 42 0.71 36.85 -5.25
N CYS A 43 0.36 35.86 -4.44
CA CYS A 43 -1.02 35.39 -4.31
C CYS A 43 -1.81 36.37 -3.44
N GLU A 44 -3.07 36.60 -3.78
CA GLU A 44 -3.91 37.62 -3.12
C GLU A 44 -4.04 37.34 -1.61
N SER A 45 -4.30 36.09 -1.25
CA SER A 45 -4.47 35.65 0.15
C SER A 45 -3.17 35.51 0.95
N LEU A 46 -2.01 35.59 0.31
CA LEU A 46 -0.69 35.49 0.94
C LEU A 46 0.14 36.77 0.77
N SER A 47 -0.50 37.85 0.32
CA SER A 47 0.18 39.10 -0.01
C SER A 47 1.02 39.61 1.16
N GLY A 48 2.26 40.04 0.87
CA GLY A 48 3.18 40.57 1.88
C GLY A 48 3.79 39.54 2.83
N VAL A 49 3.56 38.23 2.65
CA VAL A 49 4.10 37.22 3.60
C VAL A 49 5.62 37.20 3.66
N HIS A 50 6.31 37.50 2.56
CA HIS A 50 7.77 37.56 2.53
C HIS A 50 8.31 38.75 3.33
N ASP A 51 7.74 39.94 3.15
CA ASP A 51 8.09 41.12 3.94
C ASP A 51 7.85 40.86 5.43
N HIS A 52 6.71 40.24 5.76
CA HIS A 52 6.38 39.87 7.13
C HIS A 52 7.37 38.86 7.75
N VAL A 53 7.83 37.88 6.97
CA VAL A 53 8.88 36.94 7.40
C VAL A 53 10.21 37.66 7.64
N ALA A 54 10.55 38.66 6.84
CA ALA A 54 11.76 39.44 7.03
C ALA A 54 11.69 40.29 8.31
N GLU A 55 10.54 40.93 8.57
CA GLU A 55 10.33 41.78 9.76
C GLU A 55 10.22 40.98 11.06
N HIS A 56 9.54 39.83 11.02
CA HIS A 56 9.22 39.01 12.21
C HIS A 56 9.95 37.66 12.19
N SER A 57 11.21 37.67 11.75
CA SER A 57 12.01 36.46 11.50
C SER A 57 12.03 35.45 12.66
N SER A 58 12.13 35.91 13.91
CA SER A 58 12.16 35.02 15.08
C SER A 58 10.86 34.20 15.24
N ALA A 59 9.70 34.81 15.04
CA ALA A 59 8.41 34.12 15.16
C ALA A 59 8.23 33.07 14.05
N TRP A 60 8.70 33.37 12.84
CA TRP A 60 8.67 32.40 11.74
C TRP A 60 9.72 31.29 11.88
N GLU A 61 10.85 31.58 12.54
CA GLU A 61 11.85 30.58 12.89
C GLU A 61 11.28 29.53 13.86
N GLU A 62 10.43 29.94 14.81
CA GLU A 62 9.71 29.00 15.69
C GLU A 62 8.79 28.07 14.90
N VAL A 63 8.05 28.60 13.92
CA VAL A 63 7.22 27.78 13.01
C VAL A 63 8.09 26.84 12.19
N TYR A 64 9.20 27.33 11.63
CA TYR A 64 10.13 26.54 10.82
C TYR A 64 10.76 25.39 11.61
N ASN A 65 11.18 25.66 12.85
CA ASN A 65 11.82 24.69 13.75
C ASN A 65 10.82 23.74 14.43
N SER A 66 9.51 24.01 14.33
CA SER A 66 8.49 23.12 14.86
C SER A 66 8.60 21.71 14.24
N PRO A 67 8.40 20.63 15.04
CA PRO A 67 8.29 19.28 14.50
C PRO A 67 7.04 19.09 13.63
N ALA A 68 6.01 19.90 13.88
CA ALA A 68 4.71 19.89 13.20
C ALA A 68 4.34 21.30 12.69
N PRO A 69 5.09 21.86 11.72
CA PRO A 69 4.88 23.23 11.23
C PRO A 69 3.48 23.42 10.61
N HIS A 70 2.96 22.37 9.98
CA HIS A 70 1.60 22.28 9.44
C HIS A 70 0.49 22.42 10.50
N ARG A 71 0.79 22.35 11.81
CA ARG A 71 -0.14 22.59 12.92
C ARG A 71 0.29 23.72 13.87
N ALA A 72 1.48 24.29 13.67
CA ALA A 72 1.98 25.40 14.47
C ALA A 72 1.14 26.67 14.26
N PRO A 73 0.88 27.47 15.31
CA PRO A 73 0.22 28.76 15.13
C PRO A 73 1.09 29.64 14.22
N LEU A 74 0.46 30.29 13.23
CA LEU A 74 1.16 31.23 12.36
C LEU A 74 1.16 32.62 13.00
N PRO A 75 2.22 33.43 12.80
CA PRO A 75 2.24 34.82 13.27
C PRO A 75 1.10 35.64 12.66
N ASP A 76 0.55 36.60 13.43
CA ASP A 76 -0.39 37.61 12.91
C ASP A 76 0.23 38.37 11.73
N PRO A 77 -0.53 38.73 10.67
CA PRO A 77 -1.98 38.52 10.49
C PRO A 77 -2.35 37.16 9.88
N PHE A 78 -1.39 36.24 9.72
CA PHE A 78 -1.58 34.98 8.98
C PHE A 78 -2.15 33.83 9.83
N HIS A 79 -2.50 34.06 11.10
CA HIS A 79 -2.96 33.03 12.03
C HIS A 79 -4.24 32.30 11.56
N GLU A 80 -5.12 32.99 10.83
CA GLU A 80 -6.38 32.43 10.30
C GLU A 80 -6.19 31.63 9.01
N LEU A 81 -4.98 31.59 8.43
CA LEU A 81 -4.76 30.86 7.20
C LEU A 81 -4.92 29.36 7.41
N GLN A 82 -5.89 28.79 6.69
CA GLN A 82 -6.18 27.37 6.62
C GLN A 82 -6.07 26.88 5.18
N GLY A 83 -6.54 25.66 4.90
CA GLY A 83 -6.73 25.24 3.52
C GLY A 83 -5.43 25.15 2.71
N LEU A 84 -5.54 25.47 1.43
CA LEU A 84 -4.42 25.51 0.49
C LEU A 84 -3.41 26.61 0.82
N GLN A 85 -3.83 27.72 1.43
CA GLN A 85 -2.96 28.83 1.84
C GLN A 85 -1.94 28.34 2.87
N ARG A 86 -2.41 27.61 3.88
CA ARG A 86 -1.54 27.01 4.90
C ARG A 86 -0.59 25.98 4.29
N VAL A 87 -1.07 25.12 3.39
CA VAL A 87 -0.22 24.15 2.68
C VAL A 87 0.86 24.88 1.86
N ALA A 88 0.54 26.01 1.24
CA ALA A 88 1.50 26.81 0.49
C ALA A 88 2.61 27.39 1.39
N LEU A 89 2.27 27.89 2.57
CA LEU A 89 3.29 28.35 3.53
C LEU A 89 4.18 27.22 4.04
N VAL A 90 3.59 26.06 4.37
CA VAL A 90 4.36 24.88 4.75
C VAL A 90 5.28 24.44 3.60
N LYS A 91 4.83 24.51 2.35
CA LYS A 91 5.67 24.20 1.18
C LYS A 91 6.86 25.15 1.05
N CYS A 92 6.68 26.43 1.37
CA CYS A 92 7.76 27.40 1.35
C CYS A 92 8.79 27.16 2.46
N LEU A 93 8.33 26.92 3.69
CA LEU A 93 9.16 26.83 4.89
C LEU A 93 9.72 25.41 5.12
N ARG A 94 8.86 24.39 5.07
CA ARG A 94 9.14 23.00 5.43
C ARG A 94 8.58 22.03 4.38
N PRO A 95 9.21 21.96 3.18
CA PRO A 95 8.74 21.13 2.09
C PRO A 95 8.63 19.63 2.46
N ASP A 96 9.42 19.16 3.43
CA ASP A 96 9.36 17.80 3.98
C ASP A 96 8.04 17.49 4.72
N LYS A 97 7.28 18.51 5.10
CA LYS A 97 6.01 18.39 5.86
C LYS A 97 4.77 18.68 5.02
N VAL A 98 4.92 18.92 3.71
CA VAL A 98 3.79 19.23 2.81
C VAL A 98 2.80 18.07 2.74
N THR A 99 3.27 16.83 2.70
CA THR A 99 2.39 15.65 2.69
C THR A 99 1.50 15.64 3.93
N LEU A 100 2.05 15.93 5.11
CA LEU A 100 1.25 16.00 6.35
C LEU A 100 0.25 17.16 6.33
N ALA A 101 0.64 18.32 5.79
CA ALA A 101 -0.27 19.46 5.63
C ALA A 101 -1.45 19.13 4.69
N ILE A 102 -1.19 18.39 3.60
CA ILE A 102 -2.23 17.92 2.68
C ILE A 102 -3.12 16.87 3.36
N GLN A 103 -2.55 15.97 4.17
CA GLN A 103 -3.33 15.01 4.93
C GLN A 103 -4.28 15.69 5.92
N ASP A 104 -3.80 16.68 6.67
CA ASP A 104 -4.63 17.49 7.57
C ASP A 104 -5.74 18.22 6.78
N LEU A 105 -5.42 18.76 5.61
CA LEU A 105 -6.41 19.40 4.74
C LEU A 105 -7.51 18.42 4.33
N ILE A 106 -7.16 17.21 3.89
CA ILE A 106 -8.11 16.18 3.49
C ILE A 106 -8.95 15.74 4.70
N ALA A 107 -8.33 15.47 5.84
CA ALA A 107 -9.04 15.05 7.05
C ALA A 107 -10.06 16.10 7.49
N ASN A 108 -9.70 17.39 7.47
CA ASN A 108 -10.58 18.48 7.90
C ASN A 108 -11.72 18.76 6.90
N GLN A 109 -11.55 18.47 5.60
CA GLN A 109 -12.53 18.81 4.57
C GLN A 109 -13.41 17.63 4.15
N LEU A 110 -12.84 16.42 4.11
CA LEU A 110 -13.49 15.21 3.61
C LEU A 110 -13.65 14.13 4.69
N GLY A 111 -12.84 14.16 5.76
CA GLY A 111 -12.83 13.14 6.81
C GLY A 111 -11.57 12.26 6.79
N GLU A 112 -11.26 11.64 7.93
CA GLU A 112 -10.08 10.77 8.08
C GLU A 112 -10.16 9.49 7.23
N GLU A 113 -11.38 9.06 6.87
CA GLU A 113 -11.62 7.91 6.00
C GLU A 113 -11.03 8.09 4.59
N TYR A 114 -10.81 9.32 4.14
CA TYR A 114 -10.15 9.61 2.86
C TYR A 114 -8.61 9.54 2.93
N LEU A 115 -8.04 9.38 4.13
CA LEU A 115 -6.59 9.17 4.32
C LEU A 115 -6.20 7.70 4.38
N SER A 116 -7.13 6.84 4.76
CA SER A 116 -6.88 5.41 4.95
C SER A 116 -7.69 4.63 3.91
N PRO A 117 -7.04 3.83 3.04
CA PRO A 117 -7.80 3.00 2.11
C PRO A 117 -8.66 1.99 2.90
N PRO A 118 -9.90 1.72 2.47
CA PRO A 118 -10.72 0.70 3.11
C PRO A 118 -10.06 -0.69 2.95
N PRO A 119 -10.37 -1.64 3.84
CA PRO A 119 -9.93 -3.02 3.67
C PRO A 119 -10.36 -3.57 2.32
N PHE A 120 -9.46 -4.27 1.64
CA PHE A 120 -9.78 -4.95 0.39
C PHE A 120 -10.83 -6.04 0.64
N SER A 121 -11.92 -6.05 -0.15
CA SER A 121 -12.98 -7.05 -0.06
C SER A 121 -13.41 -7.51 -1.45
N ILE A 122 -13.25 -8.83 -1.69
CA ILE A 122 -13.76 -9.49 -2.90
C ILE A 122 -15.30 -9.47 -2.88
N SER A 123 -15.91 -9.66 -1.70
CA SER A 123 -17.37 -9.68 -1.57
C SER A 123 -18.01 -8.38 -2.00
N SER A 124 -17.54 -7.23 -1.50
CA SER A 124 -18.14 -5.94 -1.88
C SER A 124 -18.00 -5.67 -3.38
N SER A 125 -16.84 -6.01 -3.94
CA SER A 125 -16.58 -5.85 -5.37
C SER A 125 -17.48 -6.77 -6.22
N TYR A 126 -17.77 -7.98 -5.73
CA TYR A 126 -18.70 -8.91 -6.37
C TYR A 126 -20.14 -8.43 -6.26
N ASP A 127 -20.57 -7.92 -5.11
CA ASP A 127 -21.94 -7.45 -4.89
C ASP A 127 -22.28 -6.22 -5.77
N ASP A 128 -21.28 -5.39 -6.08
CA ASP A 128 -21.39 -4.28 -7.03
C ASP A 128 -21.32 -4.72 -8.51
N SER A 129 -21.04 -6.00 -8.79
CA SER A 129 -20.86 -6.54 -10.14
C SER A 129 -22.09 -7.26 -10.69
N THR A 130 -22.21 -7.27 -12.02
CA THR A 130 -23.24 -8.02 -12.74
C THR A 130 -22.61 -9.08 -13.66
N CYS A 131 -23.42 -9.87 -14.36
CA CYS A 131 -22.92 -10.78 -15.40
C CYS A 131 -22.25 -10.07 -16.58
N GLN A 132 -22.42 -8.74 -16.70
CA GLN A 132 -21.80 -7.92 -17.74
C GLN A 132 -20.55 -7.18 -17.28
N THR A 133 -20.26 -7.19 -15.98
CA THR A 133 -19.21 -6.39 -15.36
C THR A 133 -17.97 -7.26 -15.10
N PRO A 134 -16.88 -7.12 -15.87
CA PRO A 134 -15.66 -7.85 -15.58
C PRO A 134 -15.05 -7.40 -14.24
N LEU A 135 -14.52 -8.35 -13.49
CA LEU A 135 -13.83 -8.12 -12.22
C LEU A 135 -12.33 -8.26 -12.44
N ILE A 136 -11.59 -7.16 -12.28
CA ILE A 136 -10.19 -7.07 -12.71
C ILE A 136 -9.28 -6.91 -11.51
N PHE A 137 -8.50 -7.95 -11.22
CA PHE A 137 -7.38 -7.89 -10.29
C PHE A 137 -6.15 -7.28 -10.96
N LEU A 138 -5.80 -6.08 -10.52
CA LEU A 138 -4.53 -5.45 -10.82
C LEU A 138 -3.47 -6.00 -9.86
N LEU A 139 -2.59 -6.84 -10.40
CA LEU A 139 -1.57 -7.54 -9.63
C LEU A 139 -0.47 -6.58 -9.20
N SER A 140 -0.10 -6.65 -7.92
CA SER A 140 1.17 -6.13 -7.42
C SER A 140 2.18 -7.28 -7.31
N PRO A 141 3.49 -7.01 -7.44
CA PRO A 141 4.50 -8.05 -7.26
C PRO A 141 4.36 -8.72 -5.88
N GLY A 142 4.36 -10.05 -5.88
CA GLY A 142 4.23 -10.87 -4.67
C GLY A 142 2.81 -11.04 -4.12
N THR A 143 1.77 -10.56 -4.82
CA THR A 143 0.36 -10.80 -4.48
C THR A 143 -0.32 -11.66 -5.53
N ASP A 144 -0.95 -12.76 -5.11
CA ASP A 144 -1.78 -13.60 -5.97
C ASP A 144 -3.20 -13.67 -5.38
N PRO A 145 -4.23 -13.18 -6.09
CA PRO A 145 -5.61 -13.19 -5.61
C PRO A 145 -6.27 -14.57 -5.70
N LEU A 146 -5.66 -15.55 -6.38
CA LEU A 146 -6.34 -16.80 -6.73
C LEU A 146 -6.81 -17.58 -5.49
N ILE A 147 -5.98 -17.68 -4.45
CA ILE A 147 -6.34 -18.36 -3.20
C ILE A 147 -7.55 -17.69 -2.54
N ALA A 148 -7.54 -16.35 -2.49
CA ALA A 148 -8.64 -15.59 -1.92
C ALA A 148 -9.93 -15.72 -2.76
N LEU A 149 -9.80 -15.77 -4.08
CA LEU A 149 -10.92 -15.96 -5.01
C LEU A 149 -11.52 -17.36 -4.89
N HIS A 150 -10.70 -18.41 -4.78
CA HIS A 150 -11.17 -19.78 -4.53
C HIS A 150 -11.97 -19.87 -3.24
N ARG A 151 -11.41 -19.37 -2.13
CA ARG A 151 -12.10 -19.33 -0.85
C ARG A 151 -13.43 -18.56 -0.94
N PHE A 152 -13.44 -17.44 -1.65
CA PHE A 152 -14.66 -16.67 -1.87
C PHE A 152 -15.70 -17.43 -2.71
N ALA A 153 -15.26 -18.19 -3.72
CA ALA A 153 -16.13 -19.04 -4.52
C ALA A 153 -16.76 -20.16 -3.66
N GLU A 154 -15.99 -20.79 -2.77
CA GLU A 154 -16.49 -21.75 -1.79
C GLU A 154 -17.53 -21.12 -0.84
N GLU A 155 -17.24 -19.93 -0.31
CA GLU A 155 -18.15 -19.15 0.55
C GLU A 155 -19.46 -18.78 -0.16
N ARG A 156 -19.45 -18.63 -1.49
CA ARG A 156 -20.62 -18.38 -2.34
C ARG A 156 -21.26 -19.64 -2.89
N GLU A 157 -20.83 -20.82 -2.42
CA GLU A 157 -21.33 -22.14 -2.84
C GLU A 157 -21.22 -22.35 -4.37
N VAL A 158 -20.23 -21.73 -5.01
CA VAL A 158 -19.92 -21.98 -6.41
C VAL A 158 -19.31 -23.38 -6.51
N GLY A 159 -20.00 -24.29 -7.19
CA GLY A 159 -19.51 -25.65 -7.38
C GLY A 159 -18.15 -25.68 -8.08
N GLU A 160 -17.32 -26.67 -7.76
CA GLU A 160 -15.96 -26.81 -8.31
C GLU A 160 -15.96 -26.82 -9.85
N ASP A 161 -16.92 -27.53 -10.46
CA ASP A 161 -17.10 -27.57 -11.92
C ASP A 161 -17.56 -26.24 -12.54
N SER A 162 -18.08 -25.31 -11.73
CA SER A 162 -18.55 -23.99 -12.17
C SER A 162 -17.50 -22.89 -12.01
N LEU A 163 -16.33 -23.20 -11.43
CA LEU A 163 -15.19 -22.28 -11.35
C LEU A 163 -14.11 -22.71 -12.35
N GLN A 164 -14.07 -22.03 -13.50
CA GLN A 164 -13.15 -22.35 -14.59
C GLN A 164 -11.96 -21.39 -14.58
N ILE A 165 -10.76 -21.90 -14.32
CA ILE A 165 -9.54 -21.09 -14.24
C ILE A 165 -8.60 -21.43 -15.39
N ILE A 166 -8.16 -20.40 -16.11
CA ILE A 166 -7.27 -20.51 -17.27
C ILE A 166 -6.13 -19.54 -17.12
N SER A 167 -4.89 -20.04 -17.14
CA SER A 167 -3.71 -19.20 -17.29
C SER A 167 -3.47 -18.86 -18.75
N LEU A 168 -3.57 -17.57 -19.10
CA LEU A 168 -3.32 -17.11 -20.46
C LEU A 168 -1.82 -17.16 -20.76
N GLY A 169 -1.51 -17.80 -21.88
CA GLY A 169 -0.19 -17.93 -22.46
C GLY A 169 -0.30 -18.17 -23.95
N GLN A 170 0.81 -18.50 -24.61
CA GLN A 170 0.81 -18.73 -26.06
C GLN A 170 -0.16 -19.86 -26.44
N GLY A 171 -1.14 -19.55 -27.31
CA GLY A 171 -2.10 -20.52 -27.83
C GLY A 171 -3.34 -20.78 -26.96
N GLN A 172 -3.49 -20.15 -25.79
CA GLN A 172 -4.63 -20.39 -24.89
C GLN A 172 -5.90 -19.59 -25.24
N GLY A 173 -5.80 -18.61 -26.15
CA GLY A 173 -6.91 -17.71 -26.45
C GLY A 173 -8.17 -18.39 -26.98
N ALA A 174 -8.04 -19.41 -27.85
CA ALA A 174 -9.18 -20.14 -28.38
C ALA A 174 -9.90 -20.99 -27.32
N VAL A 175 -9.13 -21.55 -26.38
CA VAL A 175 -9.67 -22.30 -25.23
C VAL A 175 -10.41 -21.35 -24.29
N ALA A 176 -9.82 -20.19 -24.00
CA ALA A 176 -10.45 -19.16 -23.19
C ALA A 176 -11.76 -18.67 -23.81
N GLU A 177 -11.82 -18.42 -25.11
CA GLU A 177 -13.04 -18.03 -25.81
C GLU A 177 -14.17 -19.06 -25.65
N GLY A 178 -13.87 -20.36 -25.83
CA GLY A 178 -14.86 -21.43 -25.66
C GLY A 178 -15.38 -21.55 -24.22
N ILE A 179 -14.51 -21.36 -23.22
CA ILE A 179 -14.89 -21.40 -21.80
C ILE A 179 -15.71 -20.17 -21.42
N ILE A 180 -15.39 -18.98 -21.94
CA ILE A 180 -16.20 -17.78 -21.72
C ILE A 180 -17.60 -17.98 -22.29
N GLN A 181 -17.71 -18.52 -23.51
CA GLN A 181 -19.00 -18.77 -24.13
C GLN A 181 -19.83 -19.79 -23.34
N SER A 182 -19.23 -20.92 -22.98
CA SER A 182 -19.89 -21.95 -22.16
C SER A 182 -20.28 -21.40 -20.78
N GLY A 183 -19.39 -20.62 -20.17
CA GLY A 183 -19.64 -20.00 -18.87
C GLY A 183 -20.77 -18.97 -18.94
N ALA A 184 -20.85 -18.17 -20.00
CA ALA A 184 -21.92 -17.21 -20.20
C ALA A 184 -23.28 -17.89 -20.35
N GLU A 185 -23.34 -19.08 -20.95
CA GLU A 185 -24.58 -19.87 -21.08
C GLU A 185 -24.95 -20.60 -19.78
N LEU A 186 -23.95 -21.18 -19.10
CA LEU A 186 -24.15 -22.07 -17.94
C LEU A 186 -24.06 -21.36 -16.58
N GLY A 187 -23.66 -20.09 -16.54
CA GLY A 187 -23.55 -19.31 -15.30
C GLY A 187 -22.25 -19.51 -14.52
N TRP A 188 -21.17 -19.92 -15.19
CA TRP A 188 -19.88 -20.19 -14.54
C TRP A 188 -19.13 -18.93 -14.14
N TRP A 189 -18.20 -19.10 -13.21
CA TRP A 189 -17.17 -18.11 -12.95
C TRP A 189 -15.94 -18.47 -13.77
N VAL A 190 -15.54 -17.58 -14.67
CA VAL A 190 -14.38 -17.78 -15.53
C VAL A 190 -13.26 -16.86 -15.07
N VAL A 191 -12.11 -17.42 -14.72
CA VAL A 191 -10.93 -16.70 -14.27
C VAL A 191 -9.85 -16.78 -15.34
N LEU A 192 -9.53 -15.66 -15.97
CA LEU A 192 -8.40 -15.54 -16.88
C LEU A 192 -7.21 -14.96 -16.14
N GLN A 193 -6.18 -15.77 -15.94
CA GLN A 193 -4.97 -15.34 -15.27
C GLN A 193 -3.93 -14.82 -16.26
N ASN A 194 -3.10 -13.89 -15.79
CA ASN A 194 -1.94 -13.38 -16.52
C ASN A 194 -2.29 -12.74 -17.87
N CYS A 195 -3.37 -11.96 -17.93
CA CYS A 195 -3.83 -11.31 -19.17
C CYS A 195 -2.74 -10.46 -19.86
N HIS A 196 -1.86 -9.82 -19.08
CA HIS A 196 -0.68 -9.10 -19.56
C HIS A 196 0.32 -9.94 -20.38
N LEU A 197 0.25 -11.28 -20.33
CA LEU A 197 1.10 -12.16 -21.16
C LEU A 197 0.46 -12.46 -22.53
N ALA A 198 -0.82 -12.12 -22.73
CA ALA A 198 -1.59 -12.41 -23.93
C ALA A 198 -1.90 -11.15 -24.75
N ASP A 199 -0.92 -10.25 -24.89
CA ASP A 199 -1.06 -8.92 -25.52
C ASP A 199 -1.85 -8.93 -26.84
N SER A 200 -1.55 -9.87 -27.75
CA SER A 200 -2.20 -9.94 -29.06
C SER A 200 -3.66 -10.42 -29.02
N TRP A 201 -4.05 -11.13 -27.95
CA TRP A 201 -5.40 -11.67 -27.80
C TRP A 201 -6.33 -10.74 -27.00
N MET A 202 -5.78 -9.78 -26.26
CA MET A 202 -6.58 -8.87 -25.45
C MET A 202 -7.64 -8.09 -26.24
N LEU A 203 -7.33 -7.65 -27.47
CA LEU A 203 -8.31 -7.02 -28.35
C LEU A 203 -9.43 -7.98 -28.76
N ARG A 204 -9.12 -9.27 -28.92
CA ARG A 204 -10.12 -10.30 -29.20
C ARG A 204 -11.02 -10.52 -27.97
N LEU A 205 -10.45 -10.54 -26.77
CA LEU A 205 -11.22 -10.62 -25.52
C LEU A 205 -12.21 -9.44 -25.40
N GLU A 206 -11.80 -8.22 -25.72
CA GLU A 206 -12.69 -7.05 -25.76
C GLU A 206 -13.89 -7.28 -26.69
N MET A 207 -13.64 -7.78 -27.92
CA MET A 207 -14.71 -8.10 -28.86
C MET A 207 -15.66 -9.18 -28.34
N ILE A 208 -15.10 -10.25 -27.75
CA ILE A 208 -15.87 -11.35 -27.15
C ILE A 208 -16.77 -10.80 -26.04
N CYS A 209 -16.21 -9.96 -25.15
CA CYS A 209 -16.98 -9.38 -24.05
C CYS A 209 -18.11 -8.49 -24.58
N ALA A 210 -17.82 -7.63 -25.56
CA ALA A 210 -18.83 -6.77 -26.17
C ALA A 210 -19.95 -7.55 -26.87
N SER A 211 -19.66 -8.74 -27.43
CA SER A 211 -20.67 -9.56 -28.10
C SER A 211 -21.44 -10.52 -27.18
N ILE A 212 -20.77 -11.09 -26.16
CA ILE A 212 -21.33 -12.15 -25.33
C ILE A 212 -21.97 -11.60 -24.05
N LEU A 213 -21.38 -10.57 -23.45
CA LEU A 213 -21.78 -10.04 -22.15
C LEU A 213 -22.96 -9.07 -22.26
N THR A 214 -24.08 -9.55 -22.81
CA THR A 214 -25.33 -8.81 -22.88
C THR A 214 -26.33 -9.36 -21.87
N ALA A 215 -27.12 -8.49 -21.24
CA ALA A 215 -28.11 -8.89 -20.22
C ALA A 215 -29.14 -9.91 -20.74
N GLU A 216 -29.36 -9.96 -22.05
CA GLU A 216 -30.31 -10.88 -22.69
C GLU A 216 -29.69 -12.26 -22.98
N SER A 217 -28.38 -12.34 -23.21
CA SER A 217 -27.68 -13.57 -23.62
C SER A 217 -26.84 -14.22 -22.53
N THR A 218 -26.56 -13.52 -21.43
CA THR A 218 -25.66 -14.00 -20.39
C THR A 218 -26.43 -14.44 -19.15
N HIS A 219 -26.11 -15.64 -18.66
CA HIS A 219 -26.63 -16.17 -17.42
C HIS A 219 -26.33 -15.22 -16.23
N PRO A 220 -27.30 -14.88 -15.37
CA PRO A 220 -27.12 -13.89 -14.30
C PRO A 220 -25.99 -14.21 -13.30
N SER A 221 -25.74 -15.49 -13.04
CA SER A 221 -24.66 -15.95 -12.15
C SER A 221 -23.25 -15.89 -12.75
N PHE A 222 -23.13 -15.72 -14.07
CA PHE A 222 -21.84 -15.66 -14.74
C PHE A 222 -20.99 -14.52 -14.17
N ARG A 223 -19.69 -14.77 -13.97
CA ARG A 223 -18.72 -13.71 -13.67
C ARG A 223 -17.43 -13.95 -14.43
N LEU A 224 -16.90 -12.89 -15.03
CA LEU A 224 -15.59 -12.88 -15.65
C LEU A 224 -14.57 -12.21 -14.73
N TRP A 225 -13.59 -12.96 -14.26
CA TRP A 225 -12.49 -12.50 -13.43
C TRP A 225 -11.22 -12.45 -14.26
N LEU A 226 -10.50 -11.34 -14.20
CA LEU A 226 -9.26 -11.11 -14.94
C LEU A 226 -8.13 -10.80 -13.97
N THR A 227 -6.96 -11.44 -14.11
CA THR A 227 -5.75 -11.05 -13.38
C THR A 227 -4.68 -10.52 -14.32
N SER A 228 -4.13 -9.35 -14.01
CA SER A 228 -3.14 -8.71 -14.88
C SER A 228 -2.22 -7.76 -14.12
N TYR A 229 -0.93 -7.73 -14.49
CA TYR A 229 -0.13 -6.52 -14.24
C TYR A 229 -0.65 -5.38 -15.13
N PRO A 230 -0.40 -4.11 -14.75
CA PRO A 230 -0.65 -2.98 -15.62
C PRO A 230 0.07 -3.17 -16.97
N SER A 231 -0.69 -3.17 -18.06
CA SER A 231 -0.16 -3.32 -19.43
C SER A 231 -0.84 -2.32 -20.36
N PRO A 232 -0.09 -1.64 -21.25
CA PRO A 232 -0.68 -0.74 -22.24
C PRO A 232 -1.54 -1.47 -23.28
N SER A 233 -1.37 -2.79 -23.42
CA SER A 233 -2.14 -3.64 -24.33
C SER A 233 -3.51 -4.03 -23.75
N PHE A 234 -3.75 -3.75 -22.47
CA PHE A 234 -5.01 -4.12 -21.84
C PHE A 234 -6.15 -3.24 -22.39
N PRO A 235 -7.30 -3.79 -22.79
CA PRO A 235 -8.33 -3.03 -23.50
C PRO A 235 -8.96 -1.96 -22.63
N LEU A 236 -9.06 -0.74 -23.16
CA LEU A 236 -9.59 0.40 -22.43
C LEU A 236 -11.06 0.20 -22.05
N SER A 237 -11.87 -0.37 -22.94
CA SER A 237 -13.29 -0.63 -22.68
C SER A 237 -13.49 -1.56 -21.48
N LEU A 238 -12.72 -2.66 -21.41
CA LEU A 238 -12.76 -3.57 -20.26
C LEU A 238 -12.35 -2.88 -18.97
N LEU A 239 -11.38 -1.96 -19.01
CA LEU A 239 -11.02 -1.15 -17.84
C LEU A 239 -12.08 -0.11 -17.48
N GLN A 240 -12.80 0.45 -18.44
CA GLN A 240 -13.86 1.42 -18.19
C GLN A 240 -15.07 0.75 -17.54
N GLU A 241 -15.55 -0.35 -18.12
CA GLU A 241 -16.73 -1.08 -17.69
C GLU A 241 -16.47 -2.02 -16.50
N GLY A 242 -15.23 -2.48 -16.31
CA GLY A 242 -14.87 -3.40 -15.26
C GLY A 242 -14.70 -2.75 -13.89
N ILE A 243 -14.84 -3.57 -12.85
CA ILE A 243 -14.48 -3.23 -11.47
C ILE A 243 -12.99 -3.54 -11.28
N LYS A 244 -12.22 -2.51 -10.90
CA LYS A 244 -10.76 -2.62 -10.73
C LYS A 244 -10.45 -2.81 -9.26
N MET A 245 -9.74 -3.87 -8.94
CA MET A 245 -9.31 -4.23 -7.60
C MET A 245 -7.79 -4.25 -7.53
N THR A 246 -7.23 -3.51 -6.58
CA THR A 246 -5.81 -3.58 -6.25
C THR A 246 -5.66 -4.19 -4.85
N ASN A 247 -4.84 -5.23 -4.75
CA ASN A 247 -4.41 -5.75 -3.45
C ASN A 247 -3.04 -5.15 -3.12
N GLU A 248 -3.01 -3.88 -2.76
CA GLU A 248 -1.74 -3.22 -2.40
C GLU A 248 -1.27 -3.64 -1.00
N PRO A 249 0.04 -3.83 -0.79
CA PRO A 249 0.57 -4.05 0.55
C PRO A 249 0.30 -2.83 1.43
N PRO A 250 -0.09 -3.03 2.71
CA PRO A 250 -0.41 -1.93 3.61
C PRO A 250 0.80 -1.00 3.80
N ARG A 251 0.53 0.32 3.83
CA ARG A 251 1.57 1.35 3.78
C ARG A 251 2.04 1.86 5.16
N SER A 252 1.73 1.17 6.25
CA SER A 252 2.22 1.53 7.59
C SER A 252 2.53 0.30 8.43
N LEU A 253 3.41 0.43 9.43
CA LEU A 253 3.70 -0.65 10.38
C LEU A 253 2.43 -1.18 11.04
N ARG A 254 1.53 -0.29 11.48
CA ARG A 254 0.26 -0.66 12.11
C ARG A 254 -0.63 -1.44 11.15
N ALA A 255 -0.76 -1.00 9.90
CA ALA A 255 -1.60 -1.68 8.92
C ALA A 255 -1.01 -3.04 8.51
N ASN A 256 0.32 -3.16 8.41
CA ASN A 256 0.99 -4.45 8.19
C ASN A 256 0.72 -5.42 9.36
N LEU A 257 0.87 -4.96 10.60
CA LEU A 257 0.56 -5.77 11.78
C LEU A 257 -0.90 -6.24 11.78
N LEU A 258 -1.85 -5.32 11.59
CA LEU A 258 -3.28 -5.68 11.54
C LEU A 258 -3.54 -6.70 10.44
N LYS A 259 -2.95 -6.52 9.24
CA LYS A 259 -3.07 -7.49 8.15
C LYS A 259 -2.55 -8.87 8.55
N SER A 260 -1.37 -8.95 9.16
CA SER A 260 -0.80 -10.22 9.64
C SER A 260 -1.76 -10.94 10.60
N TYR A 261 -2.36 -10.23 11.55
CA TYR A 261 -3.30 -10.82 12.51
C TYR A 261 -4.64 -11.24 11.90
N HIS A 262 -5.08 -10.63 10.80
CA HIS A 262 -6.29 -11.03 10.07
C HIS A 262 -6.03 -12.14 9.04
N SER A 263 -4.77 -12.54 8.86
CA SER A 263 -4.37 -13.52 7.85
C SER A 263 -4.18 -14.91 8.46
N ASP A 264 -4.46 -15.96 7.67
CA ASP A 264 -4.23 -17.33 8.10
C ASP A 264 -2.72 -17.58 8.33
N PRO A 265 -2.33 -18.30 9.39
CA PRO A 265 -3.19 -19.03 10.33
C PRO A 265 -3.52 -18.22 11.61
N ILE A 266 -3.11 -16.96 11.72
CA ILE A 266 -3.18 -16.20 12.98
C ILE A 266 -4.63 -15.88 13.37
N ASN A 267 -5.48 -15.62 12.38
CA ASN A 267 -6.90 -15.33 12.57
C ASN A 267 -7.74 -16.56 13.03
N ASP A 268 -7.22 -17.78 12.92
CA ASP A 268 -7.90 -19.00 13.33
C ASP A 268 -7.69 -19.20 14.82
N ALA A 269 -8.77 -19.09 15.60
CA ALA A 269 -8.75 -19.27 17.05
C ALA A 269 -8.17 -20.64 17.45
N ALA A 270 -8.47 -21.70 16.70
CA ALA A 270 -7.95 -23.03 17.00
C ALA A 270 -6.42 -23.07 16.86
N PHE A 271 -5.86 -22.40 15.86
CA PHE A 271 -4.41 -22.26 15.70
C PHE A 271 -3.82 -21.32 16.76
N PHE A 272 -4.43 -20.16 16.97
CA PHE A 272 -3.94 -19.12 17.87
C PHE A 272 -3.81 -19.64 19.31
N ASP A 273 -4.79 -20.42 19.77
CA ASP A 273 -4.81 -20.98 21.13
C ASP A 273 -4.11 -22.35 21.25
N SER A 274 -3.63 -22.94 20.14
CA SER A 274 -3.09 -24.31 20.11
C SER A 274 -1.76 -24.50 20.86
N CYS A 275 -0.98 -23.44 21.08
CA CYS A 275 0.35 -23.57 21.64
C CYS A 275 0.29 -23.69 23.18
N PRO A 276 0.88 -24.73 23.80
CA PRO A 276 0.89 -24.87 25.26
C PRO A 276 1.57 -23.70 25.99
N LYS A 277 2.58 -23.08 25.35
CA LYS A 277 3.37 -21.96 25.89
C LYS A 277 2.84 -20.61 25.40
N GLN A 278 1.56 -20.35 25.65
CA GLN A 278 0.83 -19.20 25.08
C GLN A 278 1.53 -17.84 25.30
N LYS A 279 2.02 -17.56 26.52
CA LYS A 279 2.71 -16.27 26.81
C LYS A 279 3.92 -16.06 25.89
N GLN A 280 4.75 -17.09 25.71
CA GLN A 280 5.94 -17.03 24.85
C GLN A 280 5.55 -16.95 23.37
N PHE A 281 4.57 -17.78 22.97
CA PHE A 281 4.06 -17.80 21.60
C PHE A 281 3.52 -16.43 21.18
N HIS A 282 2.64 -15.80 21.96
CA HIS A 282 2.06 -14.49 21.62
C HIS A 282 3.12 -13.38 21.55
N ARG A 283 4.11 -13.38 22.45
CA ARG A 283 5.20 -12.39 22.46
C ARG A 283 6.10 -12.53 21.23
N LEU A 284 6.53 -13.75 20.92
CA LEU A 284 7.35 -14.03 19.75
C LEU A 284 6.58 -13.87 18.43
N LEU A 285 5.29 -14.22 18.41
CA LEU A 285 4.41 -14.01 17.26
C LEU A 285 4.28 -12.52 16.94
N PHE A 286 4.05 -11.68 17.96
CA PHE A 286 4.02 -10.24 17.79
C PHE A 286 5.37 -9.72 17.28
N GLY A 287 6.48 -10.17 17.87
CA GLY A 287 7.84 -9.84 17.41
C GLY A 287 8.07 -10.20 15.94
N LEU A 288 7.66 -11.40 15.52
CA LEU A 288 7.77 -11.87 14.14
C LEU A 288 6.90 -11.03 13.18
N CYS A 289 5.66 -10.71 13.54
CA CYS A 289 4.79 -9.87 12.73
C CYS A 289 5.35 -8.44 12.62
N PHE A 290 5.93 -7.91 13.70
CA PHE A 290 6.56 -6.59 13.68
C PHE A 290 7.83 -6.59 12.83
N PHE A 291 8.64 -7.64 12.93
CA PHE A 291 9.80 -7.84 12.06
C PHE A 291 9.38 -7.86 10.59
N HIS A 292 8.36 -8.64 10.24
CA HIS A 292 7.81 -8.72 8.88
C HIS A 292 7.36 -7.35 8.36
N ALA A 293 6.56 -6.63 9.16
CA ALA A 293 6.13 -5.27 8.85
C ALA A 293 7.32 -4.33 8.65
N LEU A 294 8.33 -4.39 9.52
CA LEU A 294 9.50 -3.53 9.46
C LEU A 294 10.31 -3.75 8.18
N ILE A 295 10.61 -5.00 7.83
CA ILE A 295 11.43 -5.29 6.64
C ILE A 295 10.72 -4.92 5.35
N GLN A 296 9.39 -5.04 5.29
CA GLN A 296 8.58 -4.59 4.17
C GLN A 296 8.58 -3.06 4.06
N GLU A 297 8.35 -2.34 5.16
CA GLU A 297 8.35 -0.87 5.19
C GLU A 297 9.71 -0.29 4.82
N ARG A 298 10.82 -0.95 5.21
CA ARG A 298 12.17 -0.54 4.85
C ARG A 298 12.39 -0.45 3.33
N ARG A 299 11.68 -1.24 2.52
CA ARG A 299 11.79 -1.20 1.04
C ARG A 299 11.47 0.18 0.45
N LYS A 300 10.66 0.99 1.14
CA LYS A 300 10.29 2.35 0.70
C LYS A 300 11.45 3.34 0.68
N PHE A 301 12.54 3.02 1.39
CA PHE A 301 13.70 3.90 1.52
C PHE A 301 14.82 3.57 0.53
N GLY A 302 14.54 2.72 -0.47
CA GLY A 302 15.52 2.33 -1.49
C GLY A 302 16.81 1.80 -0.85
N PRO A 303 18.00 2.23 -1.33
CA PRO A 303 19.29 1.79 -0.79
C PRO A 303 19.54 2.08 0.71
N LEU A 304 18.81 3.02 1.33
CA LEU A 304 18.89 3.23 2.79
C LEU A 304 18.14 2.14 3.57
N GLY A 305 17.16 1.50 2.91
CA GLY A 305 16.41 0.36 3.39
C GLY A 305 17.11 -0.97 3.11
N TRP A 306 17.30 -1.26 1.83
CA TRP A 306 17.90 -2.47 1.26
C TRP A 306 18.69 -2.12 0.00
N ASN A 307 19.87 -2.74 -0.19
CA ASN A 307 20.63 -2.52 -1.42
C ASN A 307 19.91 -3.11 -2.64
N VAL A 308 19.23 -4.24 -2.46
CA VAL A 308 18.43 -4.92 -3.50
C VAL A 308 16.95 -4.91 -3.11
N PRO A 309 16.00 -4.67 -4.04
CA PRO A 309 14.58 -4.57 -3.74
C PRO A 309 13.92 -5.96 -3.56
N TYR A 310 14.24 -6.66 -2.47
CA TYR A 310 13.68 -7.99 -2.15
C TYR A 310 12.17 -7.96 -1.95
N GLU A 311 11.48 -9.02 -2.37
CA GLU A 311 10.05 -9.21 -2.15
C GLU A 311 9.80 -10.16 -0.99
N PHE A 312 9.64 -9.61 0.22
CA PHE A 312 9.15 -10.35 1.39
C PHE A 312 7.63 -10.41 1.36
N ASN A 313 7.06 -11.62 1.42
CA ASN A 313 5.63 -11.84 1.20
C ASN A 313 4.98 -12.66 2.32
N GLU A 314 3.66 -12.83 2.23
CA GLU A 314 2.87 -13.55 3.25
C GLU A 314 3.26 -15.03 3.39
N SER A 315 3.83 -15.64 2.35
CA SER A 315 4.30 -17.03 2.46
C SER A 315 5.47 -17.16 3.42
N ASP A 316 6.38 -16.16 3.44
CA ASP A 316 7.53 -16.13 4.34
C ASP A 316 7.07 -15.98 5.81
N LEU A 317 6.06 -15.14 6.04
CA LEU A 317 5.45 -14.98 7.36
C LEU A 317 4.71 -16.25 7.78
N ARG A 318 3.84 -16.78 6.92
CA ARG A 318 3.00 -17.95 7.20
C ARG A 318 3.82 -19.17 7.60
N ILE A 319 4.91 -19.47 6.88
CA ILE A 319 5.78 -20.60 7.24
C ILE A 319 6.51 -20.34 8.57
N SER A 320 6.98 -19.11 8.79
CA SER A 320 7.67 -18.72 10.02
C SER A 320 6.75 -18.81 11.25
N VAL A 321 5.48 -18.41 11.13
CA VAL A 321 4.46 -18.52 12.18
C VAL A 321 4.17 -19.98 12.52
N ARG A 322 4.02 -20.84 11.49
CA ARG A 322 3.79 -22.28 11.69
C ARG A 322 5.00 -22.95 12.36
N GLN A 323 6.22 -22.61 11.93
CA GLN A 323 7.44 -23.14 12.53
C GLN A 323 7.63 -22.67 13.98
N LEU A 324 7.29 -21.41 14.27
CA LEU A 324 7.29 -20.88 15.63
C LEU A 324 6.36 -21.69 16.54
N GLN A 325 5.10 -21.87 16.14
CA GLN A 325 4.11 -22.66 16.88
C GLN A 325 4.61 -24.10 17.07
N MET A 326 5.09 -24.73 16.00
CA MET A 326 5.53 -26.12 16.00
C MET A 326 6.70 -26.33 16.96
N MET A 327 7.70 -25.46 16.92
CA MET A 327 8.90 -25.59 17.75
C MET A 327 8.63 -25.33 19.23
N LEU A 328 7.81 -24.32 19.55
CA LEU A 328 7.44 -24.04 20.94
C LEU A 328 6.60 -25.17 21.54
N SER A 329 5.77 -25.81 20.72
CA SER A 329 4.91 -26.93 21.14
C SER A 329 5.70 -28.24 21.27
N ALA A 330 6.72 -28.45 20.44
CA ALA A 330 7.53 -29.67 20.45
C ALA A 330 8.62 -29.69 21.54
N THR A 331 9.13 -28.53 21.94
CA THR A 331 10.19 -28.47 22.95
C THR A 331 9.67 -28.71 24.36
N ALA A 332 10.30 -29.63 25.09
CA ALA A 332 10.01 -29.87 26.51
C ALA A 332 10.63 -28.81 27.43
N GLU A 333 11.59 -28.02 26.94
CA GLU A 333 12.29 -27.00 27.72
C GLU A 333 11.42 -25.76 27.93
N GLU A 334 11.46 -25.16 29.11
CA GLU A 334 10.77 -23.89 29.38
C GLU A 334 11.32 -22.74 28.53
N ALA A 335 12.62 -22.76 28.21
CA ALA A 335 13.24 -21.77 27.37
C ALA A 335 12.90 -22.03 25.88
N PRO A 336 12.55 -20.99 25.11
CA PRO A 336 12.29 -21.15 23.69
C PRO A 336 13.60 -21.32 22.91
N PRO A 337 13.65 -22.19 21.89
CA PRO A 337 14.84 -22.45 21.08
C PRO A 337 15.15 -21.28 20.11
N LEU A 338 15.51 -20.13 20.66
CA LEU A 338 15.70 -18.86 19.93
C LEU A 338 16.74 -18.93 18.83
N GLU A 339 17.82 -19.69 19.03
CA GLU A 339 18.86 -19.86 18.01
C GLU A 339 18.30 -20.58 16.77
N ALA A 340 17.56 -21.68 16.98
CA ALA A 340 16.92 -22.41 15.89
C ALA A 340 15.80 -21.59 15.21
N LEU A 341 15.00 -20.84 15.99
CA LEU A 341 13.98 -19.92 15.45
C LEU A 341 14.61 -18.83 14.60
N THR A 342 15.72 -18.25 15.06
CA THR A 342 16.47 -17.21 14.36
C THR A 342 17.07 -17.76 13.07
N TYR A 343 17.63 -18.98 13.10
CA TYR A 343 18.15 -19.63 11.91
C TYR A 343 17.05 -19.90 10.87
N LEU A 344 15.96 -20.56 11.25
CA LEU A 344 14.88 -20.88 10.32
C LEU A 344 14.24 -19.62 9.73
N THR A 345 13.96 -18.62 10.56
CA THR A 345 13.33 -17.38 10.09
C THR A 345 14.33 -16.54 9.28
N GLY A 346 15.52 -16.29 9.84
CA GLY A 346 16.50 -15.36 9.30
C GLY A 346 17.34 -15.90 8.15
N GLU A 347 17.75 -17.17 8.19
CA GLU A 347 18.61 -17.78 7.17
C GLU A 347 17.80 -18.50 6.09
N CYS A 348 16.76 -19.24 6.49
CA CYS A 348 15.98 -20.07 5.56
C CYS A 348 14.80 -19.31 4.94
N ASN A 349 13.84 -18.85 5.75
CA ASN A 349 12.57 -18.31 5.25
C ASN A 349 12.77 -16.94 4.57
N TYR A 350 13.30 -15.97 5.30
CA TYR A 350 13.56 -14.63 4.76
C TYR A 350 14.95 -14.53 4.10
N GLY A 351 15.97 -15.16 4.71
CA GLY A 351 17.34 -15.14 4.21
C GLY A 351 17.53 -15.85 2.88
N GLY A 352 16.67 -16.81 2.53
CA GLY A 352 16.68 -17.46 1.22
C GLY A 352 16.44 -16.49 0.05
N ARG A 353 15.79 -15.34 0.31
CA ARG A 353 15.57 -14.28 -0.69
C ARG A 353 16.71 -13.29 -0.79
N VAL A 354 17.53 -13.18 0.25
CA VAL A 354 18.53 -12.12 0.38
C VAL A 354 19.86 -12.55 -0.19
N THR A 355 20.21 -11.95 -1.32
CA THR A 355 21.41 -12.26 -2.11
C THR A 355 22.64 -11.44 -1.72
N ASP A 356 22.47 -10.21 -1.23
CA ASP A 356 23.55 -9.33 -0.83
C ASP A 356 24.00 -9.62 0.61
N ARG A 357 25.32 -9.64 0.83
CA ARG A 357 25.90 -10.01 2.12
C ARG A 357 25.61 -8.95 3.20
N ARG A 358 25.56 -7.66 2.85
CA ARG A 358 25.28 -6.58 3.81
C ARG A 358 23.80 -6.57 4.17
N ASP A 359 22.93 -6.78 3.20
CA ASP A 359 21.50 -6.95 3.43
C ASP A 359 21.22 -8.20 4.27
N ARG A 360 21.92 -9.33 4.05
CA ARG A 360 21.76 -10.53 4.90
C ARG A 360 22.14 -10.21 6.35
N ARG A 361 23.26 -9.52 6.56
CA ARG A 361 23.67 -9.08 7.90
C ARG A 361 22.61 -8.16 8.52
N LEU A 362 22.08 -7.21 7.77
CA LEU A 362 21.02 -6.30 8.24
C LEU A 362 19.76 -7.08 8.65
N LEU A 363 19.30 -8.01 7.82
CA LEU A 363 18.13 -8.85 8.08
C LEU A 363 18.26 -9.58 9.43
N LEU A 364 19.41 -10.24 9.66
CA LEU A 364 19.68 -10.96 10.90
C LEU A 364 19.77 -10.02 12.10
N CYS A 365 20.46 -8.88 11.97
CA CYS A 365 20.54 -7.89 13.03
C CYS A 365 19.16 -7.31 13.39
N LEU A 366 18.26 -7.16 12.42
CA LEU A 366 16.88 -6.75 12.66
C LEU A 366 16.11 -7.86 13.38
N LEU A 367 16.21 -9.11 12.91
CA LEU A 367 15.51 -10.25 13.51
C LEU A 367 15.92 -10.48 14.97
N GLN A 368 17.19 -10.33 15.30
CA GLN A 368 17.70 -10.45 16.67
C GLN A 368 17.06 -9.45 17.66
N LYS A 369 16.52 -8.33 17.16
CA LYS A 369 15.75 -7.39 18.01
C LYS A 369 14.36 -7.90 18.35
N PHE A 370 13.86 -8.90 17.62
CA PHE A 370 12.51 -9.46 17.79
C PHE A 370 12.52 -10.89 18.35
N TYR A 371 13.57 -11.66 18.06
CA TYR A 371 13.84 -12.97 18.64
C TYR A 371 15.01 -12.86 19.62
N ASN A 372 14.68 -12.47 20.85
CA ASN A 372 15.60 -12.42 21.97
C ASN A 372 14.82 -12.71 23.26
N GLN A 373 15.58 -12.92 24.34
CA GLN A 373 15.00 -13.21 25.64
C GLN A 373 14.26 -11.99 26.24
N GLU A 374 14.69 -10.76 25.93
CA GLU A 374 14.09 -9.53 26.48
C GLU A 374 12.61 -9.43 26.13
N ILE A 375 12.21 -9.73 24.89
CA ILE A 375 10.79 -9.72 24.47
C ILE A 375 9.95 -10.75 25.23
N ILE A 376 10.57 -11.81 25.72
CA ILE A 376 9.91 -12.90 26.45
C ILE A 376 9.83 -12.60 27.93
N ASP A 377 10.80 -11.86 28.45
CA ASP A 377 10.93 -11.54 29.87
C ASP A 377 10.29 -10.20 30.24
N GLU A 378 10.12 -9.26 29.30
CA GLU A 378 9.52 -7.95 29.55
C GLU A 378 8.10 -8.10 30.12
N GLU A 379 7.96 -7.94 31.44
CA GLU A 379 6.67 -7.74 32.09
C GLU A 379 6.32 -6.26 31.97
N LYS A 380 5.37 -5.94 31.09
CA LYS A 380 4.67 -4.66 31.11
C LYS A 380 3.43 -4.78 31.97
#